data_AF-A0A419G579-F1
#
_entry.id   AF-A0A419G579-F1
#
_cell.length_a   1.000
_cell.length_b   1.000
_cell.length_c   1.000
_cell.angle_alpha   90.00
_cell.angle_beta   90.00
_cell.angle_gamma   90.00
#
_symmetry.space_group_name_H-M   'P 1'
#
loop_
_entity.id
_entity.type
_entity.pdbx_description
1 polymer ?
#
loop_
_entity_poly.entity_id
_entity_poly.type
_entity_poly.pdbx_seq_one_letter_code
_entity_poly.pdbx_strand_id
1 'polypeptide(L)' 'MNRLELIEARLGEALGMIREAVDHSVEVMGEDSASERRVALLWEDFLGDFFSHLKQKSKEKKRNLLGIVSFARIWRR' A
#
# COMPACT_ATOMS: atom_id res chain seq x y z
N MET A 1 0.42 -23.45 9.41
CA MET A 1 0.93 -22.10 9.13
C MET A 1 0.86 -21.28 10.42
N ASN A 2 1.99 -20.73 10.88
CA ASN A 2 2.04 -19.86 12.05
C ASN A 2 1.64 -18.42 11.68
N ARG A 3 1.51 -17.53 12.68
CA ARG A 3 1.04 -16.15 12.45
C ARG A 3 2.01 -15.32 11.60
N LEU A 4 3.31 -15.56 11.66
CA LEU A 4 4.30 -14.85 10.85
C LEU A 4 4.22 -15.30 9.40
N GLU A 5 4.19 -16.61 9.16
CA GLU A 5 4.04 -17.18 7.81
C GLU A 5 2.74 -16.69 7.13
N LEU A 6 1.64 -16.57 7.89
CA LEU A 6 0.41 -15.99 7.39
C LEU A 6 0.59 -14.51 6.98
N ILE A 7 1.27 -13.71 7.81
CA ILE A 7 1.54 -12.30 7.48
C ILE A 7 2.40 -12.20 6.23
N GLU A 8 3.44 -13.01 6.11
CA GLU A 8 4.32 -13.06 4.93
C GLU A 8 3.54 -13.42 3.67
N ALA A 9 2.71 -14.47 3.71
CA ALA A 9 1.88 -14.87 2.58
C ALA A 9 0.93 -13.75 2.14
N ARG A 10 0.24 -13.09 3.09
CA ARG A 10 -0.71 -12.02 2.77
C ARG A 10 -0.03 -10.75 2.26
N LEU A 11 1.14 -10.41 2.78
CA LEU A 11 1.93 -9.30 2.24
C LEU A 11 2.45 -9.60 0.83
N GLY A 12 2.82 -10.86 0.56
CA GLY A 12 3.20 -11.31 -0.79
C GLY A 12 2.05 -11.22 -1.79
N GLU A 13 0.88 -11.77 -1.44
CA GLU A 13 -0.33 -11.69 -2.28
C GLU A 13 -0.73 -10.24 -2.55
N ALA A 14 -0.78 -9.39 -1.52
CA ALA A 14 -1.12 -7.98 -1.66
C ALA A 14 -0.12 -7.23 -2.55
N LEU A 15 1.18 -7.50 -2.41
CA LEU A 15 2.19 -6.90 -3.28
C LEU A 15 2.02 -7.29 -4.74
N GLY A 16 1.61 -8.54 -5.02
CA GLY A 16 1.27 -8.98 -6.37
C GLY A 16 0.13 -8.16 -6.98
N MET A 17 -0.97 -8.03 -6.25
CA MET A 17 -2.13 -7.23 -6.70
C MET A 17 -1.80 -5.75 -6.88
N ILE A 18 -0.99 -5.19 -5.98
CA ILE A 18 -0.56 -3.78 -6.07
C ILE A 18 0.32 -3.57 -7.31
N ARG A 19 1.20 -4.51 -7.67
CA ARG A 19 2.02 -4.41 -8.88
C ARG A 19 1.17 -4.39 -10.14
N GLU A 20 0.21 -5.30 -10.25
CA GLU A 20 -0.72 -5.34 -11.37
C GLU A 20 -1.52 -4.03 -11.49
N ALA A 21 -1.98 -3.49 -10.35
CA ALA A 21 -2.66 -2.20 -10.34
C ALA A 21 -1.75 -1.03 -10.76
N VAL A 22 -0.46 -1.05 -10.41
CA VAL A 22 0.53 -0.05 -10.86
C VAL A 22 0.74 -0.16 -12.38
N ASP A 23 0.94 -1.36 -12.91
CA ASP A 23 1.17 -1.57 -14.34
C ASP A 23 0.00 -1.02 -15.16
N HIS A 24 -1.24 -1.35 -14.79
CA HIS A 24 -2.44 -0.80 -15.42
C HIS A 24 -2.61 0.70 -15.21
N SER A 25 -2.24 1.22 -14.04
CA SER A 25 -2.30 2.66 -13.76
C SER A 25 -1.43 3.45 -14.74
N VAL A 26 -0.20 2.99 -14.97
CA VAL A 26 0.74 3.66 -15.90
C VAL A 26 0.22 3.65 -17.33
N GLU A 27 -0.37 2.54 -17.78
CA GLU A 27 -1.00 2.45 -19.11
C GLU A 27 -2.13 3.46 -19.26
N VAL A 28 -3.07 3.49 -18.30
CA VAL A 28 -4.26 4.36 -18.33
C VAL A 28 -3.91 5.84 -18.18
N MET A 29 -2.91 6.19 -17.37
CA MET A 29 -2.45 7.57 -17.21
C MET A 29 -1.92 8.17 -18.51
N GLY A 30 -1.43 7.34 -19.44
CA GLY A 30 -0.91 7.78 -20.74
C GLY A 30 -1.99 8.12 -21.77
N GLU A 31 -3.26 7.79 -21.52
CA GLU A 31 -4.36 7.98 -22.48
C GLU A 31 -4.78 9.45 -22.61
N ASP A 32 -5.10 10.09 -21.48
CA ASP A 32 -5.44 11.52 -21.40
C ASP A 32 -5.36 12.08 -19.97
N SER A 33 -5.44 13.42 -19.85
CA SER A 33 -5.34 14.13 -18.56
C SER A 33 -6.51 13.90 -17.59
N ALA A 34 -7.64 13.37 -18.05
CA ALA A 34 -8.77 13.03 -17.21
C ALA A 34 -8.57 11.62 -16.60
N SER A 35 -8.10 10.66 -17.40
CA SER A 35 -7.65 9.34 -16.94
C SER A 35 -6.52 9.46 -15.92
N GLU A 36 -5.53 10.31 -16.17
CA GLU A 36 -4.46 10.59 -15.19
C GLU A 36 -5.00 11.07 -13.84
N ARG A 37 -5.91 12.06 -13.85
CA ARG A 37 -6.57 12.56 -12.64
C ARG A 37 -7.41 11.48 -11.94
N ARG A 38 -8.08 10.62 -12.71
CA ARG A 38 -8.88 9.54 -12.14
C ARG A 38 -8.01 8.50 -11.44
N VAL A 39 -6.88 8.13 -12.05
CA VAL A 39 -5.90 7.24 -11.44
C VAL A 39 -5.34 7.84 -10.15
N ALA A 40 -4.99 9.13 -10.16
CA ALA A 40 -4.51 9.81 -8.95
C ALA A 40 -5.49 9.70 -7.78
N LEU A 41 -6.78 9.98 -8.02
CA LEU A 41 -7.83 9.87 -6.98
C LEU A 41 -7.96 8.45 -6.43
N LEU A 42 -7.88 7.42 -7.28
CA LEU A 42 -7.94 6.03 -6.84
C LEU A 42 -6.76 5.67 -5.91
N TRP A 43 -5.56 6.17 -6.22
CA TRP A 43 -4.39 5.98 -5.38
C TRP A 43 -4.47 6.78 -4.07
N GLU A 44 -4.99 8.00 -4.10
CA GLU A 44 -5.23 8.80 -2.90
C GLU A 44 -6.18 8.11 -1.93
N ASP A 45 -7.32 7.59 -2.43
CA ASP A 45 -8.29 6.85 -1.62
C ASP A 45 -7.65 5.59 -1.01
N PHE A 46 -6.98 4.78 -1.83
CA PHE A 46 -6.31 3.56 -1.37
C PHE A 46 -5.25 3.83 -0.29
N LEU A 47 -4.37 4.81 -0.51
CA LEU A 47 -3.33 5.16 0.44
C LEU A 47 -3.93 5.74 1.72
N GLY A 48 -4.96 6.58 1.59
CA GLY A 48 -5.71 7.15 2.70
C GLY A 48 -6.28 6.07 3.61
N ASP A 49 -6.98 5.09 3.03
CA ASP A 49 -7.56 3.96 3.77
C ASP A 49 -6.48 3.08 4.40
N PHE A 50 -5.42 2.75 3.66
CA PHE A 50 -4.31 1.94 4.15
C PHE A 50 -3.63 2.58 5.38
N PHE A 51 -3.23 3.84 5.28
CA PHE A 51 -2.58 4.55 6.39
C PHE A 51 -3.54 4.76 7.57
N SER A 52 -4.82 5.01 7.31
CA SER A 52 -5.84 5.13 8.35
C SER A 52 -6.00 3.83 9.12
N HIS A 53 -6.05 2.69 8.43
CA HIS A 53 -6.11 1.37 9.04
C HIS A 53 -4.88 1.09 9.92
N LEU A 54 -3.68 1.38 9.42
CA LEU A 54 -2.43 1.21 10.18
C LEU A 54 -2.40 2.07 11.45
N LYS A 55 -2.82 3.33 11.35
CA LYS A 55 -2.92 4.25 12.50
C LYS A 55 -3.95 3.76 13.52
N GLN A 56 -5.13 3.33 13.06
CA GLN A 56 -6.19 2.81 13.92
C GLN A 56 -5.69 1.60 14.72
N LYS A 57 -5.09 0.59 14.06
CA LYS A 57 -4.57 -0.59 14.75
C LYS A 57 -3.42 -0.25 15.69
N SER A 58 -2.58 0.71 15.33
CA SER A 58 -1.51 1.19 16.20
C SER A 58 -2.05 1.82 17.48
N LYS A 59 -3.11 2.61 17.38
CA LYS A 59 -3.81 3.22 18.52
C LYS A 59 -4.51 2.17 19.40
N GLU A 60 -5.26 1.24 18.79
CA GLU A 60 -5.99 0.18 19.48
C GLU A 60 -5.07 -0.74 20.29
N LYS A 61 -3.88 -1.05 19.76
CA LYS A 61 -2.96 -2.03 20.35
C LYS A 61 -1.75 -1.41 21.06
N LYS A 62 -1.65 -0.07 21.11
CA LYS A 62 -0.48 0.67 21.61
C LYS A 62 0.85 0.16 21.01
N ARG A 63 0.81 -0.30 19.76
CA ARG A 63 1.95 -0.86 19.02
C ARG A 63 2.04 -0.13 17.68
N ASN A 64 3.03 0.76 17.55
CA ASN A 64 3.20 1.55 16.34
C ASN A 64 3.92 0.72 15.26
N LEU A 65 3.17 0.12 14.33
CA LEU A 65 3.77 -0.64 13.22
C LEU A 65 4.69 0.24 12.37
N LEU A 66 4.23 1.47 12.06
CA LEU A 66 5.02 2.44 11.29
C LEU A 66 6.31 2.82 12.03
N GLY A 67 6.30 2.86 13.36
CA GLY A 67 7.47 3.19 14.18
C GLY A 67 8.51 2.07 14.27
N ILE A 68 8.13 0.82 13.99
CA ILE A 68 9.05 -0.34 14.00
C ILE A 68 9.67 -0.56 12.62
N VAL A 69 8.98 -0.14 11.56
CA VAL A 69 9.48 -0.24 10.19
C VAL A 69 10.58 0.81 9.94
N SER A 70 11.72 0.36 9.42
CA SER A 70 12.79 1.26 9.01
C SER A 70 12.52 1.83 7.61
N PHE A 71 11.93 3.02 7.53
CA PHE A 71 11.75 3.73 6.26
C PHE A 71 13.08 4.01 5.56
N ALA A 72 14.16 4.23 6.30
CA ALA A 72 15.48 4.39 5.72
C ALA A 72 15.96 3.16 4.92
N ARG A 73 15.44 1.96 5.20
CA ARG A 73 15.70 0.75 4.38
C ARG A 73 14.78 0.66 3.16
N ILE A 74 13.60 1.28 3.21
CA ILE A 74 12.64 1.32 2.10
C ILE A 74 13.15 2.26 1.00
N TRP A 75 13.55 3.48 1.37
CA TRP A 75 13.99 4.52 0.42
C TRP A 75 15.42 4.36 -0.11
N ARG A 76 16.14 3.32 0.32
CA ARG A 76 17.52 3.01 -0.12
C ARG A 76 17.60 1.88 -1.15
N ARG A 77 16.46 1.27 -1.49
CA ARG A 77 16.35 0.36 -2.63
C ARG A 77 16.09 1.15 -3.88
#